data_AF-A0A8S2PKT4-F1
#
_entry.id   AF-A0A8S2PKT4-F1
#
_cell.length_a   1.000
_cell.length_b   1.000
_cell.length_c   1.000
_cell.angle_alpha   90.00
_cell.angle_beta   90.00
_cell.angle_gamma   90.00
#
_symmetry.space_group_name_H-M   'P 1'
#
loop_
_entity.id
_entity.type
_entity.pdbx_description
1 polymer ?
#
loop_
_entity_poly.entity_id
_entity_poly.type
_entity_poly.pdbx_seq_one_letter_code
_entity_poly.pdbx_strand_id
1 'polypeptide(L)'
;MFILGLFGNISGIIVFSSRKFRHSTYGRLALASLFINLLCVFRYSLILHSDTRRWIANWAGYTWFNCKLYRFSSCLRILSAWITVFWTYDRFSYVTRVFQRFLNQSHFKRYKYYCMTFITLIIVLLVTGPTVYFYDSRYTSTVFRQGVITDNTTIITRLQWSHPPEPQDLRNETVLSQRSSGYQSHQQYRPKSCILKHNVSNAWDNYLLDVKFDFNYHTLRSIFSEIIPTILVTLFNIGIILRVIKASCQLRLDIPRTIKVAIEDSSLEENTSTTQNFEKCIAYN
;
A
#
# COMPACT_ATOMS: atom_id res chain seq x y z
N MET A 1 3.40 -6.57 15.49
CA MET A 1 3.92 -6.21 14.14
C MET A 1 4.63 -4.86 14.09
N PHE A 2 4.14 -3.80 14.74
CA PHE A 2 4.79 -2.48 14.73
C PHE A 2 6.26 -2.50 15.14
N ILE A 3 6.58 -3.09 16.31
CA ILE A 3 7.94 -3.13 16.86
C ILE A 3 8.92 -3.81 15.88
N LEU A 4 8.56 -4.99 15.38
CA LEU A 4 9.38 -5.74 14.42
C LEU A 4 9.54 -4.98 13.09
N GLY A 5 8.46 -4.39 12.57
CA GLY A 5 8.50 -3.59 11.36
C GLY A 5 9.38 -2.34 11.51
N LEU A 6 9.27 -1.64 12.64
CA LEU A 6 10.06 -0.45 12.93
C LEU A 6 11.54 -0.80 13.08
N PHE A 7 11.86 -1.79 13.91
CA PHE A 7 13.24 -2.23 14.13
C PHE A 7 13.90 -2.73 12.83
N GLY A 8 13.23 -3.62 12.10
CA GLY A 8 13.76 -4.17 10.85
C GLY A 8 14.02 -3.10 9.78
N ASN A 9 13.10 -2.15 9.60
CA ASN A 9 13.28 -1.07 8.64
C ASN A 9 14.39 -0.10 9.09
N ILE A 10 14.47 0.26 10.38
CA ILE A 10 15.53 1.15 10.90
C ILE A 10 16.91 0.50 10.76
N SER A 11 17.06 -0.77 11.17
CA SER A 11 18.32 -1.51 11.01
C SER A 11 18.72 -1.59 9.54
N GLY A 12 17.76 -1.85 8.63
CA GLY A 12 17.99 -1.81 7.20
C GLY A 12 18.50 -0.44 6.72
N ILE A 13 17.86 0.65 7.16
CA ILE A 13 18.27 2.02 6.79
C ILE A 13 19.70 2.28 7.26
N ILE A 14 20.06 1.89 8.48
CA ILE A 14 21.43 2.05 9.01
C ILE A 14 22.43 1.30 8.13
N VAL A 15 22.15 0.04 7.80
CA VAL A 15 23.04 -0.79 6.95
C VAL A 15 23.19 -0.21 5.55
N PHE A 16 22.10 0.16 4.89
CA PHE A 16 22.14 0.66 3.52
C PHE A 16 22.56 2.14 3.41
N SER A 17 22.51 2.90 4.50
CA SER A 17 23.06 4.26 4.58
C SER A 17 24.60 4.28 4.65
N SER A 18 25.24 3.15 4.90
CA SER A 18 26.70 3.02 4.87
C SER A 18 27.29 3.47 3.54
N ARG A 19 28.47 4.11 3.58
CA ARG A 19 29.21 4.62 2.41
C ARG A 19 29.35 3.57 1.30
N LYS A 20 29.47 2.29 1.67
CA LYS A 20 29.61 1.16 0.75
C LYS A 20 28.40 0.97 -0.19
N PHE A 21 27.19 1.24 0.30
CA PHE A 21 25.96 0.96 -0.45
C PHE A 21 25.30 2.21 -1.04
N ARG A 22 25.59 3.39 -0.46
CA ARG A 22 24.94 4.67 -0.82
C ARG A 22 25.05 5.06 -2.30
N HIS A 23 26.16 4.73 -2.95
CA HIS A 23 26.39 5.07 -4.36
C HIS A 23 25.84 4.03 -5.35
N SER A 24 25.53 2.83 -4.88
CA SER A 24 24.92 1.81 -5.73
C SER A 24 23.45 2.13 -6.00
N THR A 25 22.96 1.88 -7.21
CA THR A 25 21.52 2.01 -7.48
C THR A 25 20.69 1.08 -6.61
N TYR A 26 21.22 -0.13 -6.37
CA TYR A 26 20.64 -1.09 -5.44
C TYR A 26 20.42 -0.49 -4.05
N GLY A 27 21.44 0.14 -3.47
CA GLY A 27 21.36 0.76 -2.15
C GLY A 27 20.35 1.91 -2.11
N ARG A 28 20.26 2.70 -3.19
CA ARG A 28 19.26 3.79 -3.30
C ARG A 28 17.82 3.26 -3.34
N LEU A 29 17.55 2.21 -4.11
CA LEU A 29 16.22 1.57 -4.16
C LEU A 29 15.88 0.88 -2.84
N ALA A 30 16.84 0.22 -2.20
CA ALA A 30 16.67 -0.40 -0.89
C ALA A 30 16.34 0.64 0.19
N LEU A 31 17.08 1.76 0.23
CA LEU A 31 16.80 2.87 1.15
C LEU A 31 15.41 3.47 0.93
N ALA A 32 15.04 3.71 -0.33
CA ALA A 32 13.70 4.21 -0.66
C ALA A 32 12.60 3.24 -0.21
N SER A 33 12.78 1.94 -0.45
CA SER A 33 11.86 0.89 0.00
C SER A 33 11.70 0.88 1.52
N LEU A 34 12.82 0.88 2.26
CA LEU A 34 12.81 0.84 3.73
C LEU A 34 12.19 2.10 4.34
N PHE A 35 12.46 3.27 3.76
CA PHE A 35 11.85 4.52 4.20
C PHE A 35 10.33 4.53 3.99
N ILE A 36 9.88 4.11 2.80
CA ILE A 36 8.44 4.04 2.50
C ILE A 36 7.74 2.97 3.34
N ASN A 37 8.39 1.82 3.59
CA ASN A 37 7.89 0.79 4.48
C ASN A 37 7.76 1.30 5.91
N LEU A 38 8.74 2.07 6.40
CA LEU A 38 8.66 2.70 7.70
C LEU A 38 7.45 3.65 7.80
N LEU A 39 7.24 4.51 6.78
CA LEU A 39 6.06 5.38 6.71
C LEU A 39 4.75 4.56 6.66
N CYS A 40 4.72 3.44 5.96
CA CYS A 40 3.57 2.53 5.95
C CYS A 40 3.30 1.94 7.34
N VAL A 41 4.34 1.45 8.02
CA VAL A 41 4.25 0.87 9.37
C VAL A 41 3.67 1.91 10.35
N PHE A 42 4.20 3.14 10.33
CA PHE A 42 3.65 4.23 11.14
C PHE A 42 2.17 4.48 10.83
N ARG A 43 1.82 4.61 9.55
CA ARG A 43 0.42 4.84 9.13
C ARG A 43 -0.51 3.72 9.61
N TYR A 44 -0.14 2.46 9.45
CA TYR A 44 -0.99 1.34 9.86
C TYR A 44 -1.15 1.26 11.37
N SER A 45 -0.08 1.52 12.13
CA SER A 45 -0.16 1.55 13.59
C SER A 45 -1.03 2.69 14.11
N LEU A 46 -0.94 3.85 13.47
CA LEU A 46 -1.81 4.99 13.74
C LEU A 46 -3.30 4.70 13.45
N ILE A 47 -3.61 3.84 12.48
CA ILE A 47 -4.99 3.45 12.13
C ILE A 47 -5.54 2.35 13.06
N LEU A 48 -4.67 1.49 13.59
CA LEU A 48 -5.08 0.31 14.38
C LEU A 48 -5.66 0.68 15.75
N HIS A 49 -5.10 1.69 16.42
CA HIS A 49 -5.55 2.10 17.76
C HIS A 49 -6.78 3.02 17.66
N SER A 50 -7.82 2.75 18.44
CA SER A 50 -9.12 3.45 18.34
C SER A 50 -9.00 4.95 18.60
N ASP A 51 -8.22 5.32 19.62
CA ASP A 51 -8.06 6.72 20.03
C ASP A 51 -7.22 7.52 19.05
N THR A 52 -6.12 6.94 18.54
CA THR A 52 -5.32 7.59 17.50
C THR A 52 -6.10 7.70 16.21
N ARG A 53 -6.93 6.70 15.86
CA ARG A 53 -7.81 6.76 14.69
C ARG A 53 -8.83 7.90 14.82
N ARG A 54 -9.46 8.08 15.98
CA ARG A 54 -10.36 9.21 16.24
C ARG A 54 -9.63 10.55 16.18
N TRP A 55 -8.45 10.63 16.81
CA TRP A 55 -7.60 11.82 16.77
C TRP A 55 -7.19 12.19 15.33
N ILE A 56 -6.78 11.22 14.52
CA ILE A 56 -6.44 11.42 13.10
C ILE A 56 -7.67 11.80 12.30
N ALA A 57 -8.83 11.18 12.52
CA ALA A 57 -10.05 11.55 11.81
C ALA A 57 -10.42 13.01 12.08
N ASN A 58 -10.30 13.45 13.33
CA ASN A 58 -10.54 14.83 13.74
C ASN A 58 -9.49 15.79 13.15
N TRP A 59 -8.20 15.42 13.20
CA TRP A 59 -7.10 16.23 12.67
C TRP A 59 -7.12 16.34 11.14
N ALA A 60 -7.39 15.22 10.46
CA ALA A 60 -7.53 15.14 9.02
C ALA A 60 -8.75 15.91 8.53
N GLY A 61 -9.84 15.93 9.29
CA GLY A 61 -11.02 16.72 8.95
C GLY A 61 -10.91 18.21 9.32
N TYR A 62 -9.87 18.62 10.06
CA TYR A 62 -9.71 20.01 10.52
C TYR A 62 -9.39 20.98 9.38
N THR A 63 -8.52 20.59 8.44
CA THR A 63 -8.17 21.39 7.27
C THR A 63 -8.31 20.60 5.98
N TRP A 64 -8.57 21.32 4.88
CA TRP A 64 -8.59 20.76 3.53
C TRP A 64 -7.28 20.03 3.23
N PHE A 65 -6.16 20.70 3.54
CA PHE A 65 -4.82 20.15 3.31
C PHE A 65 -4.60 18.84 4.06
N ASN A 66 -4.99 18.74 5.34
CA ASN A 66 -4.82 17.52 6.13
C ASN A 66 -5.68 16.36 5.59
N CYS A 67 -6.91 16.63 5.15
CA CYS A 67 -7.79 15.63 4.52
C CYS A 67 -7.14 15.08 3.24
N LYS A 68 -6.62 15.96 2.38
CA LYS A 68 -5.92 15.57 1.15
C LYS A 68 -4.63 14.81 1.46
N LEU A 69 -3.82 15.28 2.40
CA LEU A 69 -2.57 14.64 2.80
C LEU A 69 -2.81 13.24 3.38
N TYR A 70 -3.82 13.10 4.23
CA TYR A 70 -4.22 11.80 4.79
C TYR A 70 -4.67 10.84 3.69
N ARG A 71 -5.50 11.29 2.72
CA ARG A 71 -5.90 10.46 1.58
C ARG A 71 -4.71 10.09 0.71
N PHE A 72 -3.85 11.07 0.41
CA PHE A 72 -2.61 10.88 -0.35
C PHE A 72 -1.67 9.87 0.31
N SER A 73 -1.59 9.81 1.64
CA SER A 73 -0.79 8.80 2.37
C SER A 73 -1.15 7.34 2.01
N SER A 74 -2.32 7.10 1.41
CA SER A 74 -2.69 5.81 0.85
C SER A 74 -1.78 5.35 -0.29
N CYS A 75 -1.13 6.29 -1.00
CA CYS A 75 -0.20 5.98 -2.09
C CYS A 75 1.07 5.29 -1.60
N LEU A 76 1.44 5.44 -0.31
CA LEU A 76 2.65 4.83 0.25
C LEU A 76 2.67 3.30 0.06
N ARG A 77 1.49 2.64 0.15
CA ARG A 77 1.37 1.21 -0.10
C ARG A 77 1.67 0.87 -1.57
N ILE A 78 1.14 1.65 -2.50
CA ILE A 78 1.37 1.49 -3.94
C ILE A 78 2.84 1.69 -4.24
N LEU A 79 3.43 2.77 -3.71
CA LEU A 79 4.86 3.07 -3.87
C LEU A 79 5.74 1.94 -3.33
N SER A 80 5.45 1.42 -2.14
CA SER A 80 6.18 0.29 -1.54
C SER A 80 6.14 -0.95 -2.44
N ALA A 81 4.96 -1.32 -2.94
CA ALA A 81 4.77 -2.47 -3.80
C ALA A 81 5.54 -2.34 -5.12
N TRP A 82 5.42 -1.20 -5.79
CA TRP A 82 6.09 -0.96 -7.08
C TRP A 82 7.61 -0.81 -6.95
N ILE A 83 8.11 -0.22 -5.87
CA ILE A 83 9.56 -0.21 -5.58
C ILE A 83 10.08 -1.64 -5.42
N THR A 84 9.30 -2.53 -4.78
CA THR A 84 9.66 -3.94 -4.64
C THR A 84 9.68 -4.66 -5.99
N VAL A 85 8.74 -4.36 -6.88
CA VAL A 85 8.74 -4.84 -8.28
C VAL A 85 10.00 -4.36 -9.01
N PHE A 86 10.35 -3.08 -8.93
CA PHE A 86 11.55 -2.59 -9.62
C PHE A 86 12.84 -3.15 -9.04
N TRP A 87 12.88 -3.36 -7.73
CA TRP A 87 14.01 -4.00 -7.07
C TRP A 87 14.19 -5.44 -7.56
N THR A 88 13.13 -6.24 -7.56
CA THR A 88 13.17 -7.63 -8.04
C THR A 88 13.48 -7.71 -9.53
N TYR A 89 12.91 -6.81 -10.33
CA TYR A 89 13.26 -6.65 -11.75
C TYR A 89 14.74 -6.30 -11.97
N ASP A 90 15.32 -5.42 -11.15
CA ASP A 90 16.73 -5.05 -11.24
C ASP A 90 17.65 -6.26 -10.99
N ARG A 91 17.32 -7.08 -9.98
CA ARG A 91 18.01 -8.35 -9.71
C ARG A 91 17.85 -9.35 -10.85
N PHE A 92 16.62 -9.52 -11.37
CA PHE A 92 16.36 -10.41 -12.49
C PHE A 92 17.13 -10.00 -13.76
N SER A 93 17.18 -8.70 -14.03
CA SER A 93 17.94 -8.11 -15.15
C SER A 93 19.44 -8.37 -15.02
N TYR A 94 19.99 -8.34 -13.80
CA TYR A 94 21.40 -8.62 -13.53
C TYR A 94 21.77 -10.08 -13.81
N VAL A 95 20.91 -11.03 -13.41
CA VAL A 95 21.17 -12.47 -13.59
C VAL A 95 20.99 -12.90 -15.06
N THR A 96 20.16 -12.18 -15.82
CA THR A 96 19.84 -12.58 -17.19
C THR A 96 20.78 -11.91 -18.20
N ARG A 97 21.81 -12.64 -18.68
CA ARG A 97 22.81 -12.16 -19.67
C ARG A 97 22.21 -11.55 -20.94
N VAL A 98 21.06 -12.06 -21.41
CA VAL A 98 20.33 -11.54 -22.59
C VAL A 98 19.81 -10.13 -22.32
N PHE A 99 19.18 -9.92 -21.17
CA PHE A 99 18.74 -8.60 -20.71
C PHE A 99 19.93 -7.69 -20.41
N GLN A 100 21.03 -8.23 -19.88
CA GLN A 100 22.23 -7.46 -19.66
C GLN A 100 22.78 -6.86 -20.95
N ARG A 101 22.78 -7.60 -22.07
CA ARG A 101 23.18 -7.05 -23.39
C ARG A 101 22.25 -5.93 -23.86
N PHE A 102 20.94 -6.12 -23.79
CA PHE A 102 19.97 -5.12 -24.22
C PHE A 102 19.99 -3.86 -23.33
N LEU A 103 20.05 -4.04 -22.02
CA LEU A 103 20.11 -2.97 -21.03
C LEU A 103 21.52 -2.36 -20.88
N ASN A 104 22.58 -2.98 -21.42
CA ASN A 104 23.94 -2.41 -21.35
C ASN A 104 24.14 -1.24 -22.30
N GLN A 105 23.28 -1.08 -23.30
CA GLN A 105 23.32 0.09 -24.18
C GLN A 105 23.22 1.36 -23.32
N SER A 106 24.18 2.27 -23.51
CA SER A 106 24.36 3.47 -22.68
C SER A 106 23.09 4.31 -22.54
N HIS A 107 22.28 4.36 -23.59
CA HIS A 107 20.97 5.03 -23.61
C HIS A 107 19.98 4.40 -22.62
N PHE A 108 19.78 3.07 -22.67
CA PHE A 108 18.79 2.40 -21.82
C PHE A 108 19.12 2.47 -20.32
N LYS A 109 20.42 2.49 -19.96
CA LYS A 109 20.84 2.66 -18.56
C LYS A 109 20.37 3.98 -17.94
N ARG A 110 20.38 5.07 -18.71
CA ARG A 110 20.01 6.40 -18.22
C ARG A 110 18.50 6.55 -18.08
N TYR A 111 17.73 6.05 -19.05
CA TYR A 111 16.27 6.21 -19.08
C TYR A 111 15.48 5.19 -18.25
N LYS A 112 16.08 4.05 -17.88
CA LYS A 112 15.41 3.00 -17.09
C LYS A 112 14.74 3.53 -15.82
N TYR A 113 15.44 4.35 -15.03
CA TYR A 113 14.88 4.87 -13.77
C TYR A 113 13.81 5.93 -13.99
N TYR A 114 13.96 6.77 -15.02
CA TYR A 114 12.92 7.72 -15.40
C TYR A 114 11.66 6.99 -15.84
N CYS A 115 11.78 5.92 -16.63
CA CYS A 115 10.66 5.07 -17.05
C CYS A 115 9.97 4.42 -15.83
N MET A 116 10.72 3.82 -14.92
CA MET A 116 10.16 3.24 -13.68
C MET A 116 9.41 4.28 -12.84
N THR A 117 10.01 5.47 -12.68
CA THR A 117 9.41 6.57 -11.90
C THR A 117 8.14 7.09 -12.59
N PHE A 118 8.19 7.23 -13.91
CA PHE A 118 7.05 7.67 -14.73
C PHE A 118 5.87 6.68 -14.67
N ILE A 119 6.14 5.38 -14.83
CA ILE A 119 5.12 4.33 -14.67
C ILE A 119 4.51 4.40 -13.27
N THR A 120 5.35 4.53 -12.24
CA THR A 120 4.87 4.65 -10.85
C THR A 120 4.01 5.88 -10.65
N LEU A 121 4.41 7.02 -11.21
CA LEU A 121 3.66 8.26 -11.13
C LEU A 121 2.27 8.10 -11.79
N ILE A 122 2.20 7.50 -12.98
CA ILE A 122 0.93 7.20 -13.65
C ILE A 122 0.04 6.35 -12.75
N ILE A 123 0.58 5.27 -12.18
CA ILE A 123 -0.20 4.38 -11.31
C ILE A 123 -0.68 5.10 -10.05
N VAL A 124 0.18 5.92 -9.42
CA VAL A 124 -0.21 6.73 -8.27
C VAL A 124 -1.30 7.72 -8.64
N LEU A 125 -1.23 8.38 -9.80
CA LEU A 125 -2.26 9.30 -10.27
C LEU A 125 -3.57 8.59 -10.55
N LEU A 126 -3.56 7.46 -11.25
CA LEU A 126 -4.76 6.69 -11.59
C LEU A 126 -5.46 6.16 -10.34
N VAL A 127 -4.71 5.63 -9.38
CA VAL A 127 -5.29 5.02 -8.18
C VAL A 127 -5.56 6.06 -7.10
N THR A 128 -4.61 6.94 -6.77
CA THR A 128 -4.76 7.86 -5.64
C THR A 128 -5.49 9.15 -6.04
N GLY A 129 -5.37 9.58 -7.30
CA GLY A 129 -5.95 10.82 -7.82
C GLY A 129 -7.44 10.98 -7.53
N PRO A 130 -8.31 10.00 -7.89
CA PRO A 130 -9.74 10.08 -7.60
C PRO A 130 -10.03 10.32 -6.10
N THR A 131 -9.38 9.56 -5.21
CA THR A 131 -9.61 9.75 -3.76
C THR A 131 -9.12 11.07 -3.21
N VAL A 132 -8.04 11.62 -3.78
CA VAL A 132 -7.57 12.94 -3.38
C VAL A 132 -8.49 14.01 -3.96
N TYR A 133 -9.04 13.84 -5.15
CA TYR A 133 -9.90 14.85 -5.78
C TYR A 133 -11.29 14.95 -5.14
N PHE A 134 -11.96 13.81 -4.93
CA PHE A 134 -13.38 13.77 -4.54
C PHE A 134 -13.66 13.98 -3.05
N TYR A 135 -12.67 13.84 -2.18
CA TYR A 135 -12.82 14.08 -0.74
C TYR A 135 -12.55 15.54 -0.37
N ASP A 136 -13.36 16.12 0.51
CA ASP A 136 -13.23 17.51 0.95
C ASP A 136 -13.34 17.61 2.48
N SER A 137 -12.69 18.62 3.05
CA SER A 137 -12.94 18.99 4.45
C SER A 137 -14.16 19.91 4.44
N ARG A 138 -15.34 19.41 4.83
CA ARG A 138 -16.51 20.30 4.89
C ARG A 138 -16.29 21.35 5.98
N TYR A 139 -16.01 22.59 5.57
CA TYR A 139 -16.36 23.78 6.32
C TYR A 139 -17.86 24.03 6.11
N THR A 140 -18.72 23.20 6.67
CA THR A 140 -20.14 23.56 6.78
C THR A 140 -20.29 24.56 7.92
N SER A 141 -19.91 25.80 7.66
CA SER A 141 -20.55 26.98 8.23
C SER A 141 -21.57 27.51 7.21
N THR A 142 -22.39 26.62 6.66
CA THR A 142 -23.71 26.97 6.15
C THR A 142 -24.70 26.43 7.15
N VAL A 143 -24.85 27.17 8.26
CA VAL A 143 -26.17 27.32 8.85
C VAL A 143 -26.99 27.91 7.71
N PHE A 144 -27.68 27.06 6.95
CA PHE A 144 -28.85 27.49 6.21
C PHE A 144 -29.81 27.93 7.29
N ARG A 145 -29.73 29.21 7.66
CA ARG A 145 -30.79 29.92 8.35
C ARG A 145 -31.89 30.03 7.30
N GLN A 146 -32.57 28.91 7.05
CA GLN A 146 -33.86 28.93 6.40
C GLN A 146 -34.72 29.74 7.35
N GLY A 147 -34.92 31.01 6.99
CA GLY A 147 -35.80 31.91 7.70
C GLY A 147 -37.16 31.24 7.73
N VAL A 148 -37.58 30.80 8.91
CA VAL A 148 -39.00 30.74 9.22
C VAL A 148 -39.31 32.14 9.71
N ILE A 149 -39.83 32.96 8.80
CA ILE A 149 -40.71 34.06 9.21
C ILE A 149 -41.95 33.35 9.76
N THR A 150 -42.04 33.30 11.08
CA THR A 150 -43.26 32.89 11.78
C THR A 150 -44.25 34.05 11.73
N ASP A 151 -45.28 33.95 10.90
CA ASP A 151 -46.62 34.32 11.34
C ASP A 151 -47.31 33.04 11.78
N ASN A 152 -47.47 32.89 13.10
CA ASN A 152 -48.33 31.96 13.81
C ASN A 152 -48.77 30.69 13.07
N THR A 153 -47.87 29.71 12.94
CA THR A 153 -48.28 28.30 12.96
C THR A 153 -47.12 27.43 13.44
N THR A 154 -47.33 26.79 14.58
CA THR A 154 -46.38 25.94 15.29
C THR A 154 -46.13 24.66 14.48
N ILE A 155 -45.01 24.58 13.76
CA ILE A 155 -44.54 23.33 13.16
C ILE A 155 -43.47 22.73 14.06
N ILE A 156 -43.85 21.70 14.83
CA ILE A 156 -42.94 20.86 15.60
C ILE A 156 -42.39 19.79 14.65
N THR A 157 -41.22 20.01 14.05
CA THR A 157 -40.47 18.93 13.38
C THR A 157 -39.66 18.14 14.41
N ARG A 158 -40.21 17.01 14.87
CA ARG A 158 -39.46 15.95 15.56
C ARG A 158 -38.61 15.19 14.54
N LEU A 159 -37.29 15.39 14.56
CA LEU A 159 -36.32 14.47 13.95
C LEU A 159 -36.13 13.28 14.89
N GLN A 160 -36.90 12.21 14.67
CA GLN A 160 -36.84 10.97 15.44
C GLN A 160 -35.69 10.11 14.90
N TRP A 161 -34.57 10.07 15.62
CA TRP A 161 -33.50 9.09 15.40
C TRP A 161 -33.91 7.75 16.01
N SER A 162 -34.00 6.72 15.18
CA SER A 162 -34.28 5.34 15.61
C SER A 162 -33.04 4.73 16.28
N HIS A 163 -33.00 4.74 17.60
CA HIS A 163 -32.20 3.81 18.39
C HIS A 163 -33.05 2.59 18.81
N PRO A 164 -32.44 1.40 19.00
CA PRO A 164 -33.14 0.19 19.43
C PRO A 164 -33.61 0.34 20.90
N PRO A 165 -34.69 -0.35 21.31
CA PRO A 165 -35.30 -0.15 22.62
C PRO A 165 -34.47 -0.82 23.72
N GLU A 166 -34.10 -0.06 24.74
CA GLU A 166 -33.79 -0.57 26.08
C GLU A 166 -35.08 -0.60 26.93
N PRO A 167 -35.18 -1.51 27.91
CA PRO A 167 -36.44 -1.81 28.60
C PRO A 167 -36.85 -0.70 29.56
N GLN A 168 -38.15 -0.41 29.56
CA GLN A 168 -38.79 0.62 30.38
C GLN A 168 -39.00 0.13 31.81
N ASP A 169 -38.46 0.86 32.78
CA ASP A 169 -39.01 0.90 34.14
C ASP A 169 -39.83 2.19 34.31
N LEU A 170 -41.12 1.99 34.59
CA LEU A 170 -42.10 3.02 34.86
C LEU A 170 -41.83 3.68 36.21
N ARG A 171 -41.55 4.99 36.24
CA ARG A 171 -41.85 5.81 37.43
C ARG A 171 -42.31 7.20 37.03
N ASN A 172 -43.57 7.48 37.33
CA ASN A 172 -44.22 8.77 37.19
C ASN A 172 -43.67 9.75 38.21
N GLU A 173 -43.14 10.89 37.77
CA GLU A 173 -43.15 12.13 38.56
C GLU A 173 -43.44 13.33 37.66
N THR A 174 -44.63 13.89 37.84
CA THR A 174 -45.04 15.22 37.44
C THR A 174 -44.34 16.26 38.31
N VAL A 175 -43.44 17.07 37.74
CA VAL A 175 -43.01 18.33 38.35
C VAL A 175 -43.04 19.44 37.31
N LEU A 176 -43.98 20.35 37.51
CA LEU A 176 -44.07 21.66 36.87
C LEU A 176 -43.00 22.57 37.49
N SER A 177 -42.03 23.02 36.71
CA SER A 177 -41.23 24.20 37.07
C SER A 177 -40.81 24.94 35.82
N GLN A 178 -41.45 26.08 35.60
CA GLN A 178 -41.00 27.13 34.69
C GLN A 178 -39.65 27.65 35.18
N ARG A 179 -38.60 27.41 34.39
CA ARG A 179 -37.39 28.22 34.45
C ARG A 179 -36.94 28.52 33.03
N SER A 180 -37.03 29.80 32.67
CA SER A 180 -36.56 30.33 31.40
C SER A 180 -35.09 29.97 31.23
N SER A 181 -34.85 28.94 30.43
CA SER A 181 -33.51 28.48 30.11
C SER A 181 -33.18 29.14 28.79
N GLY A 182 -32.25 30.09 28.81
CA GLY A 182 -31.58 30.51 27.59
C GLY A 182 -31.04 29.26 26.92
N TYR A 183 -31.66 28.87 25.81
CA TYR A 183 -31.13 27.86 24.91
C TYR A 183 -29.85 28.46 24.31
N GLN A 184 -28.75 28.40 25.06
CA GLN A 184 -27.45 28.25 24.44
C GLN A 184 -27.56 26.95 23.66
N SER A 185 -27.80 27.06 22.35
CA SER A 185 -27.53 25.96 21.44
C SER A 185 -26.07 25.60 21.69
N HIS A 186 -25.83 24.58 22.50
CA HIS A 186 -24.60 23.82 22.40
C HIS A 186 -24.57 23.39 20.93
N GLN A 187 -23.83 24.15 20.12
CA GLN A 187 -23.37 23.69 18.82
C GLN A 187 -22.55 22.47 19.16
N GLN A 188 -23.22 21.32 19.19
CA GLN A 188 -22.61 20.03 19.35
C GLN A 188 -21.63 19.95 18.20
N TYR A 189 -20.37 20.14 18.53
CA TYR A 189 -19.27 20.31 17.59
C TYR A 189 -19.16 18.98 16.84
N ARG A 190 -19.91 18.86 15.75
CA ARG A 190 -19.87 17.65 14.93
C ARG A 190 -18.42 17.55 14.45
N PRO A 191 -17.76 16.42 14.69
CA PRO A 191 -16.38 16.25 14.26
C PRO A 191 -16.31 16.54 12.76
N LYS A 192 -15.53 17.57 12.42
CA LYS A 192 -15.21 17.88 11.03
C LYS A 192 -14.58 16.62 10.46
N SER A 193 -15.23 16.01 9.48
CA SER A 193 -14.74 14.78 8.84
C SER A 193 -14.45 15.07 7.38
N CYS A 194 -13.46 14.35 6.85
CA CYS A 194 -13.09 14.35 5.44
C CYS A 194 -14.15 13.55 4.68
N ILE A 195 -15.13 14.25 4.09
CA ILE A 195 -16.32 13.65 3.48
C ILE A 195 -16.24 13.81 1.97
N LEU A 196 -16.92 12.95 1.23
CA LEU A 196 -17.12 13.10 -0.20
C LEU A 196 -17.84 14.43 -0.52
N LYS A 197 -17.43 15.09 -1.61
CA LYS A 197 -18.06 16.32 -2.11
C LYS A 197 -19.56 16.06 -2.40
N HIS A 198 -20.41 17.06 -2.14
CA HIS A 198 -21.86 16.92 -2.31
C HIS A 198 -22.30 16.82 -3.79
N ASN A 199 -21.48 17.30 -4.72
CA ASN A 199 -21.77 17.26 -6.17
C ASN A 199 -21.04 16.11 -6.89
N VAL A 200 -20.75 15.03 -6.18
CA VAL A 200 -20.22 13.81 -6.81
C VAL A 200 -21.40 13.06 -7.42
N SER A 201 -21.28 12.63 -8.68
CA SER A 201 -22.38 11.90 -9.32
C SER A 201 -22.60 10.56 -8.61
N ASN A 202 -23.84 10.07 -8.60
CA ASN A 202 -24.18 8.77 -8.00
C ASN A 202 -23.30 7.62 -8.51
N ALA A 203 -22.79 7.72 -9.75
CA ALA A 203 -21.84 6.77 -10.32
C ALA A 203 -20.48 6.77 -9.60
N TRP A 204 -19.96 7.94 -9.23
CA TRP A 204 -18.71 8.07 -8.47
C TRP A 204 -18.88 7.68 -7.00
N ASP A 205 -20.04 7.94 -6.41
CA ASP A 205 -20.36 7.48 -5.05
C ASP A 205 -20.35 5.96 -5.00
N ASN A 206 -21.03 5.30 -5.96
CA ASN A 206 -20.98 3.84 -6.09
C ASN A 206 -19.55 3.36 -6.36
N TYR A 207 -18.79 4.01 -7.24
CA TYR A 207 -17.40 3.61 -7.52
C TYR A 207 -16.46 3.73 -6.30
N LEU A 208 -16.64 4.74 -5.44
CA LEU A 208 -15.76 5.02 -4.31
C LEU A 208 -16.19 4.38 -2.98
N LEU A 209 -17.49 4.13 -2.80
CA LEU A 209 -18.07 3.64 -1.54
C LEU A 209 -18.56 2.20 -1.63
N ASP A 210 -18.81 1.67 -2.83
CA ASP A 210 -19.20 0.27 -2.96
C ASP A 210 -18.00 -0.62 -2.60
N VAL A 211 -18.24 -1.56 -1.68
CA VAL A 211 -17.27 -2.52 -1.16
C VAL A 211 -17.49 -3.91 -1.78
N LYS A 212 -18.49 -4.06 -2.66
CA LYS A 212 -18.72 -5.32 -3.40
C LYS A 212 -17.53 -5.66 -4.30
N PHE A 213 -17.33 -6.93 -4.60
CA PHE A 213 -16.28 -7.39 -5.52
C PHE A 213 -16.69 -7.12 -6.98
N ASP A 214 -16.72 -5.85 -7.37
CA ASP A 214 -16.95 -5.38 -8.75
C ASP A 214 -15.78 -4.49 -9.22
N PHE A 215 -15.85 -3.94 -10.43
CA PHE A 215 -14.92 -2.92 -10.96
C PHE A 215 -15.06 -1.56 -10.25
N ASN A 216 -14.86 -1.55 -8.93
CA ASN A 216 -14.87 -0.36 -8.10
C ASN A 216 -13.45 0.08 -7.71
N TYR A 217 -13.38 1.22 -7.02
CA TYR A 217 -12.13 1.82 -6.57
C TYR A 217 -11.29 0.88 -5.69
N HIS A 218 -11.94 0.15 -4.78
CA HIS A 218 -11.27 -0.77 -3.86
C HIS A 218 -10.61 -1.93 -4.60
N THR A 219 -11.30 -2.50 -5.58
CA THR A 219 -10.80 -3.56 -6.45
C THR A 219 -9.62 -3.07 -7.29
N LEU A 220 -9.75 -1.93 -7.99
CA LEU A 220 -8.64 -1.36 -8.78
C LEU A 220 -7.42 -1.07 -7.92
N ARG A 221 -7.63 -0.48 -6.75
CA ARG A 221 -6.54 -0.24 -5.79
C ARG A 221 -5.88 -1.55 -5.36
N SER A 222 -6.64 -2.60 -5.05
CA SER A 222 -6.09 -3.90 -4.68
C SER A 222 -5.30 -4.53 -5.84
N ILE A 223 -5.84 -4.49 -7.05
CA ILE A 223 -5.17 -5.02 -8.26
C ILE A 223 -3.80 -4.34 -8.46
N PHE A 224 -3.75 -3.01 -8.46
CA PHE A 224 -2.53 -2.26 -8.74
C PHE A 224 -1.54 -2.21 -7.56
N SER A 225 -1.99 -2.39 -6.32
CA SER A 225 -1.13 -2.31 -5.14
C SER A 225 -0.72 -3.66 -4.55
N GLU A 226 -1.41 -4.74 -4.91
CA GLU A 226 -1.22 -6.06 -4.32
C GLU A 226 -1.07 -7.13 -5.38
N ILE A 227 -2.08 -7.32 -6.24
CA ILE A 227 -2.14 -8.47 -7.16
C ILE A 227 -1.04 -8.38 -8.22
N ILE A 228 -1.01 -7.29 -9.00
CA ILE A 228 -0.02 -7.11 -10.07
C ILE A 228 1.41 -7.12 -9.49
N PRO A 229 1.74 -6.35 -8.44
CA PRO A 229 3.07 -6.40 -7.85
C PRO A 229 3.48 -7.79 -7.36
N THR A 230 2.57 -8.53 -6.69
CA THR A 230 2.84 -9.88 -6.18
C THR A 230 3.14 -10.85 -7.31
N ILE A 231 2.34 -10.83 -8.38
CA ILE A 231 2.55 -11.68 -9.56
C ILE A 231 3.91 -11.37 -10.20
N LEU A 232 4.22 -10.09 -10.43
CA LEU A 232 5.49 -9.69 -11.05
C LEU A 232 6.70 -10.11 -10.21
N VAL A 233 6.67 -9.84 -8.90
CA VAL A 233 7.72 -10.26 -7.96
C VAL A 233 7.91 -11.77 -7.99
N THR A 234 6.82 -12.54 -7.99
CA THR A 234 6.86 -14.00 -8.02
C THR A 234 7.48 -14.51 -9.32
N LEU A 235 7.05 -13.98 -10.47
CA LEU A 235 7.60 -14.33 -11.78
C LEU A 235 9.10 -14.00 -11.89
N PHE A 236 9.52 -12.83 -11.41
CA PHE A 236 10.94 -12.47 -11.41
C PHE A 236 11.77 -13.38 -10.50
N ASN A 237 11.26 -13.72 -9.32
CA ASN A 237 11.96 -14.64 -8.41
C ASN A 237 12.07 -16.05 -9.00
N ILE A 238 11.00 -16.59 -9.59
CA ILE A 238 11.04 -17.88 -10.31
C ILE A 238 12.09 -17.83 -11.43
N GLY A 239 12.11 -16.75 -12.20
CA GLY A 239 13.10 -16.53 -13.26
C GLY A 239 14.54 -16.51 -12.75
N ILE A 240 14.80 -15.84 -11.60
CA ILE A 240 16.12 -15.84 -10.95
C ILE A 240 16.51 -17.27 -10.54
N ILE A 241 15.62 -18.01 -9.88
CA ILE A 241 15.88 -19.38 -9.42
C ILE A 241 16.23 -20.30 -10.59
N LEU A 242 15.42 -20.29 -11.66
CA LEU A 242 15.67 -21.10 -12.85
C LEU A 242 17.03 -20.79 -13.50
N ARG A 243 17.42 -19.51 -13.53
CA ARG A 243 18.72 -19.09 -14.07
C ARG A 243 19.89 -19.55 -13.20
N VAL A 244 19.75 -19.44 -11.87
CA VAL A 244 20.78 -19.91 -10.93
C VAL A 244 20.96 -21.42 -11.06
N ILE A 245 19.87 -22.19 -11.10
CA ILE A 245 19.91 -23.65 -11.30
C ILE A 245 20.60 -24.00 -12.62
N LYS A 246 20.25 -23.32 -13.72
CA LYS A 246 20.87 -23.56 -15.03
C LYS A 246 22.38 -23.26 -15.02
N ALA A 247 22.79 -22.17 -14.39
CA ALA A 247 24.21 -21.81 -14.26
C ALA A 247 24.97 -22.86 -13.42
N SER A 248 24.36 -23.37 -12.36
CA SER A 248 24.95 -24.42 -11.52
C SER A 248 25.06 -25.78 -12.24
N CYS A 249 24.05 -26.20 -13.02
CA CYS A 249 24.17 -27.43 -13.84
C CYS A 249 25.28 -27.27 -14.91
N GLN A 250 25.42 -26.11 -15.55
CA GLN A 250 26.49 -25.86 -16.54
C GLN A 250 27.89 -25.93 -15.91
N LEU A 251 28.10 -25.30 -14.76
CA LEU A 251 29.39 -25.32 -14.06
C LEU A 251 29.83 -26.73 -13.66
N ARG A 252 28.87 -27.63 -13.40
CA ARG A 252 29.14 -29.04 -13.05
C ARG A 252 29.55 -29.89 -14.25
N LEU A 253 29.16 -29.48 -15.47
CA LEU A 253 29.54 -30.13 -16.72
C LEU A 253 30.91 -29.65 -17.23
N ASP A 254 31.30 -28.41 -16.89
CA ASP A 254 32.59 -27.81 -17.28
C ASP A 254 33.74 -28.15 -16.33
N ILE A 255 33.55 -29.03 -15.34
CA ILE A 255 34.68 -29.61 -14.59
C ILE A 255 35.53 -30.36 -15.63
N PRO A 256 36.79 -29.93 -15.87
CA PRO A 256 37.56 -30.39 -17.01
C PRO A 256 37.78 -31.91 -16.89
N ARG A 257 37.58 -32.61 -18.02
CA ARG A 257 37.81 -34.07 -18.15
C ARG A 257 39.17 -34.53 -17.62
N THR A 258 40.14 -33.63 -17.49
CA THR A 258 41.45 -33.91 -16.89
C THR A 258 41.40 -34.24 -15.40
N ILE A 259 40.42 -33.75 -14.62
CA ILE A 259 40.24 -34.17 -13.22
C ILE A 259 39.48 -35.49 -13.15
N LYS A 260 38.62 -35.77 -14.13
CA LYS A 260 37.86 -37.04 -14.17
C LYS A 260 38.79 -38.24 -14.41
N VAL A 261 39.81 -38.09 -15.27
CA VAL A 261 40.84 -39.12 -15.47
C VAL A 261 41.70 -39.32 -14.21
N ALA A 262 42.06 -38.24 -13.49
CA ALA A 262 42.83 -38.36 -12.24
C ALA A 262 42.05 -39.01 -11.07
N ILE A 263 40.71 -38.94 -11.08
CA ILE A 263 39.85 -39.57 -10.06
C ILE A 263 39.45 -41.00 -10.47
N GLU A 264 39.26 -41.28 -11.76
CA GLU A 264 38.98 -42.63 -12.26
C GLU A 264 40.19 -43.56 -12.15
N ASP A 265 41.43 -43.05 -12.20
CA ASP A 265 42.64 -43.85 -11.94
C ASP A 265 42.91 -44.11 -10.45
N SER A 266 42.15 -43.48 -9.53
CA SER A 266 42.35 -43.61 -8.07
C SER A 266 41.17 -44.24 -7.31
N SER A 267 40.11 -44.67 -8.00
CA SER A 267 38.97 -45.34 -7.35
C SER A 267 38.29 -46.36 -8.26
N LEU A 268 38.97 -47.49 -8.48
CA LEU A 268 38.27 -48.74 -8.72
C LEU A 268 37.56 -49.12 -7.41
N GLU A 269 36.26 -49.42 -7.47
CA GLU A 269 35.35 -49.75 -6.36
C GLU A 269 34.79 -48.55 -5.57
N GLU A 270 33.74 -47.90 -6.10
CA GLU A 270 32.40 -47.91 -5.48
C GLU A 270 31.41 -46.96 -6.17
N ASN A 271 30.17 -47.44 -6.27
CA ASN A 271 28.91 -46.68 -6.29
C ASN A 271 28.38 -46.08 -7.62
N THR A 272 27.59 -46.93 -8.27
CA THR A 272 26.55 -46.76 -9.29
C THR A 272 25.39 -45.81 -8.92
N SER A 273 25.46 -45.03 -7.83
CA SER A 273 24.37 -44.11 -7.41
C SER A 273 24.53 -42.67 -7.92
N THR A 274 25.72 -42.30 -8.42
CA THR A 274 26.02 -40.92 -8.85
C THR A 274 25.51 -40.59 -10.26
N THR A 275 25.20 -41.62 -11.07
CA THR A 275 24.78 -41.50 -12.47
C THR A 275 23.32 -41.05 -12.61
N GLN A 276 22.44 -41.35 -11.65
CA GLN A 276 21.02 -40.93 -11.72
C GLN A 276 20.79 -39.42 -11.52
N ASN A 277 21.72 -38.70 -10.90
CA ASN A 277 21.63 -37.24 -10.78
C ASN A 277 22.11 -36.51 -12.04
N PHE A 278 22.79 -37.19 -12.96
CA PHE A 278 23.29 -36.61 -14.21
C PHE A 278 22.20 -36.54 -15.29
N GLU A 279 21.33 -37.54 -15.38
CA GLU A 279 20.23 -37.55 -16.37
C GLU A 279 19.14 -36.50 -16.08
N LYS A 280 18.95 -36.11 -14.81
CA LYS A 280 17.96 -35.08 -14.44
C LYS A 280 18.34 -33.65 -14.87
N CYS A 281 19.62 -33.29 -15.02
CA CYS A 281 19.98 -31.97 -15.58
C CYS A 281 19.81 -31.92 -17.12
N ILE A 282 19.80 -33.06 -17.82
CA ILE A 282 19.71 -33.11 -19.30
C ILE A 282 18.24 -32.99 -19.77
N ALA A 283 17.28 -33.45 -18.98
CA ALA A 283 15.85 -33.40 -19.32
C ALA A 283 15.20 -31.99 -19.28
N TYR A 284 15.96 -30.93 -18.94
CA TYR A 284 15.46 -29.54 -18.82
C TYR A 284 16.03 -28.57 -19.88
N ASN A 285 16.59 -29.08 -20.97
CA ASN A 285 17.01 -28.26 -22.11
C ASN A 285 15.95 -28.20 -23.20
#